data_AF-A0A0D6L448-F1
#
_entry.id   AF-A0A0D6L448-F1
#
_cell.length_a   1.000
_cell.length_b   1.000
_cell.length_c   1.000
_cell.angle_alpha   90.00
_cell.angle_beta   90.00
_cell.angle_gamma   90.00
#
_symmetry.space_group_name_H-M   'P 1'
#
loop_
_entity.id
_entity.type
_entity.pdbx_description
1 polymer ?
#
loop_
_entity_poly.entity_id
_entity_poly.type
_entity_poly.pdbx_seq_one_letter_code
_entity_poly.pdbx_strand_id
1 'polypeptide(L)'
;LAERGLRLGLVVDLTDTDRYYDKDEIEGLCIQYQKINCPGRGFVERTECVSEFNKAIQDYIDKTDDEEALIGVHCTNGVNRSGYLICRFLIERLGWSSHEALDGGSY
;
A
#
# COMPACT_ATOMS: atom_id res chain seq x y z
N LEU A 1 8.89 0.85 -14.55
CA LEU A 1 9.66 0.93 -13.29
C LEU A 1 11.15 0.81 -13.55
N ALA A 2 11.59 -0.30 -14.16
CA ALA A 2 12.99 -0.52 -14.57
C ALA A 2 13.56 0.59 -15.47
N GLU A 3 12.81 1.07 -16.48
CA GLU A 3 13.26 2.14 -17.38
C GLU A 3 13.38 3.53 -16.71
N ARG A 4 12.84 3.70 -15.50
CA ARG A 4 12.96 4.93 -14.71
C ARG A 4 13.95 4.80 -13.55
N GLY A 5 14.65 3.67 -13.44
CA GLY A 5 15.54 3.36 -12.31
C GLY A 5 14.79 3.13 -10.98
N LEU A 6 13.46 3.03 -11.00
CA LEU A 6 12.65 2.85 -9.80
C LEU A 6 12.49 1.37 -9.49
N ARG A 7 12.80 0.99 -8.25
CA ARG A 7 12.64 -0.38 -7.75
C ARG A 7 11.36 -0.47 -6.93
N LEU A 8 10.56 -1.51 -7.18
CA LEU A 8 9.39 -1.83 -6.37
C LEU A 8 9.79 -2.92 -5.38
N GLY A 9 9.56 -2.68 -4.09
CA GLY A 9 9.96 -3.62 -3.03
C GLY A 9 8.80 -4.33 -2.35
N LEU A 10 7.64 -3.67 -2.27
CA LEU A 10 6.41 -4.24 -1.73
C LEU A 10 5.22 -3.89 -2.63
N VAL A 11 4.31 -4.84 -2.84
CA VAL A 11 2.98 -4.62 -3.39
C VAL A 11 1.93 -4.95 -2.32
N VAL A 12 1.04 -4.01 -2.05
CA VAL A 12 -0.15 -4.20 -1.22
C VAL A 12 -1.39 -4.22 -2.11
N ASP A 13 -1.98 -5.41 -2.26
CA ASP A 13 -3.19 -5.64 -3.03
C ASP A 13 -4.42 -5.55 -2.12
N LEU A 14 -5.28 -4.56 -2.38
CA LEU A 14 -6.51 -4.30 -1.65
C LEU A 14 -7.77 -4.84 -2.35
N THR A 15 -7.61 -5.59 -3.44
CA THR A 15 -8.74 -6.15 -4.18
C THR A 15 -9.38 -7.29 -3.41
N ASP A 16 -10.70 -7.40 -3.51
CA ASP A 16 -11.49 -8.47 -2.89
C ASP A 16 -11.62 -9.69 -3.83
N THR A 17 -10.53 -10.01 -4.53
CA THR A 17 -10.46 -11.11 -5.51
C THR A 17 -9.01 -11.43 -5.88
N ASP A 18 -8.71 -12.69 -6.17
CA ASP A 18 -7.37 -13.15 -6.59
C ASP A 18 -7.21 -13.24 -8.12
N ARG A 19 -8.10 -12.58 -8.87
CA ARG A 19 -8.21 -12.75 -10.33
C ARG A 19 -7.23 -11.93 -11.16
N TYR A 20 -6.50 -10.99 -10.56
CA TYR A 20 -5.76 -9.97 -11.33
C TYR A 20 -4.27 -10.26 -11.46
N TYR A 21 -3.65 -10.94 -10.51
CA TYR A 21 -2.22 -11.27 -10.54
C TYR A 21 -1.99 -12.66 -9.95
N ASP A 22 -1.05 -13.39 -10.53
CA ASP A 22 -0.48 -14.56 -9.89
C ASP A 22 0.56 -14.08 -8.87
N LYS A 23 0.40 -14.50 -7.62
CA LYS A 23 1.32 -14.13 -6.54
C LYS A 23 2.73 -14.63 -6.83
N ASP A 24 2.85 -15.80 -7.45
CA ASP A 24 4.14 -16.44 -7.74
C ASP A 24 4.94 -15.65 -8.78
N GLU A 25 4.26 -14.95 -9.70
CA GLU A 25 4.91 -14.06 -10.68
C GLU A 25 5.53 -12.82 -10.00
N ILE A 26 4.86 -12.25 -9.00
CA ILE A 26 5.37 -11.08 -8.26
C ILE A 26 6.53 -11.46 -7.36
N GLU A 27 6.40 -12.57 -6.62
CA GLU A 27 7.47 -13.05 -5.74
C GLU A 27 8.71 -13.50 -6.55
N GLY A 28 8.51 -14.03 -7.77
CA GLY A 28 9.59 -14.34 -8.71
C GLY A 28 10.43 -13.14 -9.16
N LEU A 29 9.91 -11.91 -9.00
CA LEU A 29 10.63 -10.66 -9.26
C LEU A 29 11.35 -10.11 -8.01
N CYS A 30 11.41 -10.89 -6.92
CA CYS A 30 11.93 -10.48 -5.61
C CYS A 30 11.19 -9.28 -5.01
N ILE A 31 9.89 -9.18 -5.29
CA ILE A 31 8.98 -8.15 -4.76
C ILE A 31 8.12 -8.81 -3.68
N GLN A 32 8.05 -8.23 -2.49
CA GLN A 32 7.15 -8.73 -1.45
C GLN A 32 5.70 -8.45 -1.85
N TYR A 33 4.81 -9.39 -1.54
CA TYR A 33 3.39 -9.26 -1.85
C TYR A 33 2.52 -9.46 -0.62
N GLN A 34 1.67 -8.47 -0.33
CA GLN A 34 0.70 -8.51 0.76
C GLN A 34 -0.71 -8.33 0.22
N LYS A 35 -1.57 -9.32 0.47
CA LYS A 35 -3.01 -9.24 0.21
C LYS A 35 -3.74 -8.73 1.45
N ILE A 36 -4.62 -7.75 1.28
CA ILE A 36 -5.55 -7.26 2.31
C ILE A 36 -6.94 -7.15 1.67
N ASN A 37 -7.83 -8.08 1.97
CA ASN A 37 -9.16 -8.11 1.37
C ASN A 37 -10.00 -6.92 1.86
N CYS A 38 -10.07 -5.87 1.04
CA CYS A 38 -10.83 -4.66 1.33
C CYS A 38 -12.17 -4.66 0.54
N PRO A 39 -13.26 -5.17 1.12
CA PRO A 39 -14.56 -5.21 0.45
C PRO A 39 -15.07 -3.80 0.16
N GLY A 40 -15.77 -3.63 -0.95
CA GLY A 40 -16.23 -2.30 -1.39
C GLY A 40 -17.29 -1.66 -0.47
N ARG A 41 -18.21 -2.44 0.10
CA ARG A 41 -19.26 -1.93 1.01
C ARG A 41 -18.77 -1.96 2.46
N GLY A 42 -19.01 -0.87 3.19
CA GLY A 42 -18.68 -0.79 4.63
C GLY A 42 -17.18 -0.65 4.94
N PHE A 43 -16.35 -0.39 3.93
CA PHE A 43 -14.90 -0.30 4.09
C PHE A 43 -14.45 0.71 5.15
N VAL A 44 -15.07 1.90 5.18
CA VAL A 44 -14.70 3.00 6.09
C VAL A 44 -14.92 2.63 7.56
N GLU A 45 -15.75 1.63 7.86
CA GLU A 45 -16.05 1.18 9.22
C GLU A 45 -15.10 0.06 9.70
N ARG A 46 -14.19 -0.42 8.85
CA ARG A 46 -13.26 -1.52 9.15
C ARG A 46 -11.92 -0.99 9.62
N THR A 47 -11.73 -0.92 10.92
CA THR A 47 -10.44 -0.56 11.53
C THR A 47 -9.39 -1.65 11.33
N GLU A 48 -9.81 -2.89 11.05
CA GLU A 48 -8.92 -4.03 10.82
C GLU A 48 -8.10 -3.83 9.54
N CYS A 49 -8.72 -3.41 8.43
CA CYS A 49 -8.01 -3.16 7.18
C CYS A 49 -6.95 -2.07 7.34
N VAL A 50 -7.24 -1.03 8.14
CA VAL A 50 -6.28 0.03 8.46
C VAL A 50 -5.11 -0.52 9.27
N SER A 51 -5.40 -1.32 10.30
CA SER A 51 -4.38 -1.95 11.15
C SER A 51 -3.47 -2.88 10.34
N GLU A 52 -4.04 -3.74 9.49
CA GLU A 52 -3.30 -4.66 8.62
C GLU A 52 -2.44 -3.90 7.61
N PHE A 53 -2.98 -2.86 6.99
CA PHE A 53 -2.25 -2.01 6.05
C PHE A 53 -1.05 -1.32 6.72
N ASN A 54 -1.30 -0.69 7.87
CA ASN A 54 -0.25 -0.04 8.65
C ASN A 54 0.85 -1.03 9.05
N LYS A 55 0.45 -2.23 9.49
CA LYS A 55 1.39 -3.29 9.87
C LYS A 55 2.23 -3.75 8.69
N ALA A 56 1.62 -3.99 7.52
CA ALA A 56 2.32 -4.45 6.34
C ALA A 56 3.40 -3.47 5.88
N ILE A 57 3.08 -2.17 5.86
CA ILE A 57 4.04 -1.13 5.49
C ILE A 57 5.14 -1.03 6.54
N GLN A 58 4.81 -0.98 7.83
CA GLN A 58 5.81 -0.86 8.88
C GLN A 58 6.74 -2.08 8.92
N ASP A 59 6.19 -3.30 8.83
CA ASP A 59 6.99 -4.53 8.83
C ASP A 59 7.93 -4.59 7.61
N TYR A 60 7.56 -3.97 6.48
CA TYR A 60 8.44 -3.86 5.31
C TYR A 60 9.55 -2.84 5.53
N ILE A 61 9.20 -1.63 6.00
CA ILE A 61 10.15 -0.55 6.31
C ILE A 61 11.18 -1.03 7.34
N ASP A 62 10.75 -1.72 8.39
CA ASP A 62 11.63 -2.20 9.47
C ASP A 62 12.62 -3.30 9.02
N LYS A 63 12.36 -3.95 7.89
CA LYS A 63 13.16 -5.09 7.37
C LYS A 63 13.97 -4.76 6.12
N THR A 64 13.63 -3.69 5.42
CA THR A 64 14.31 -3.33 4.17
C THR A 64 15.50 -2.43 4.46
N ASP A 65 16.65 -2.75 3.87
CA ASP A 65 17.83 -1.87 3.86
C ASP A 65 17.81 -0.91 2.64
N ASP A 66 16.81 -1.04 1.76
CA ASP A 66 16.65 -0.23 0.56
C ASP A 66 15.63 0.88 0.80
N GLU A 67 16.12 2.06 1.16
CA GLU A 67 15.32 3.27 1.44
C GLU A 67 14.65 3.87 0.19
N GLU A 68 15.16 3.54 -1.00
CA GLU A 68 14.64 4.06 -2.28
C GLU A 68 13.61 3.10 -2.91
N ALA A 69 13.38 1.93 -2.30
CA ALA A 69 12.40 0.97 -2.78
C ALA A 69 10.98 1.49 -2.59
N LEU A 70 10.21 1.49 -3.67
CA LEU A 70 8.82 1.91 -3.67
C LEU A 70 7.89 0.84 -3.09
N ILE A 71 6.83 1.30 -2.44
CA ILE A 71 5.68 0.49 -2.04
C ILE A 71 4.54 0.79 -3.01
N GLY A 72 4.12 -0.22 -3.78
CA GLY A 72 2.97 -0.14 -4.67
C GLY A 72 1.68 -0.52 -3.93
N VAL A 73 0.66 0.31 -4.01
CA VAL A 73 -0.65 0.00 -3.42
C VAL A 73 -1.71 0.08 -4.50
N HIS A 74 -2.53 -0.95 -4.65
CA HIS A 74 -3.63 -0.93 -5.61
C HIS A 74 -4.93 -1.51 -5.05
N CYS A 75 -6.04 -1.07 -5.61
CA CYS A 75 -7.36 -1.68 -5.43
C CYS A 75 -8.03 -1.82 -6.80
N THR A 76 -9.26 -2.32 -6.88
CA THR A 76 -9.90 -2.64 -8.17
C THR A 76 -9.91 -1.46 -9.16
N ASN A 77 -10.16 -0.26 -8.66
CA ASN A 77 -10.20 0.96 -9.48
C ASN A 77 -9.09 1.95 -9.10
N GLY A 78 -8.16 1.58 -8.21
CA GLY A 78 -7.01 2.40 -7.79
C GLY A 78 -7.29 3.69 -6.99
N VAL A 79 -8.51 4.24 -6.94
CA VAL A 79 -8.72 5.61 -6.43
C VAL A 79 -9.20 5.66 -4.97
N ASN A 80 -10.34 5.04 -4.62
CA ASN A 80 -11.00 5.35 -3.35
C ASN A 80 -10.40 4.63 -2.12
N ARG A 81 -10.04 3.35 -2.23
CA ARG A 81 -9.56 2.55 -1.08
C ARG A 81 -8.06 2.74 -0.85
N SER A 82 -7.28 2.73 -1.92
CA SER A 82 -5.84 2.97 -1.88
C SER A 82 -5.53 4.36 -1.31
N GLY A 83 -6.17 5.42 -1.83
CA GLY A 83 -5.98 6.78 -1.34
C GLY A 83 -6.34 6.94 0.14
N TYR A 84 -7.47 6.35 0.58
CA TYR A 84 -7.87 6.38 1.99
C TYR A 84 -6.83 5.74 2.92
N LEU A 85 -6.37 4.53 2.60
CA LEU A 85 -5.40 3.81 3.45
C LEU A 85 -4.04 4.50 3.47
N ILE A 86 -3.58 5.02 2.32
CA ILE A 86 -2.35 5.80 2.25
C ILE A 86 -2.48 7.03 3.15
N CYS A 87 -3.56 7.82 3.03
CA CYS A 87 -3.76 9.00 3.86
C CYS A 87 -3.80 8.65 5.35
N ARG A 88 -4.50 7.57 5.72
CA ARG A 88 -4.55 7.12 7.12
C ARG A 88 -3.18 6.73 7.66
N PHE A 89 -2.37 6.02 6.88
CA PHE A 89 -1.01 5.70 7.28
C PHE A 89 -0.17 6.97 7.49
N LEU A 90 -0.20 7.92 6.55
CA LEU A 90 0.57 9.17 6.66
C LEU A 90 0.18 9.96 7.93
N ILE A 91 -1.10 10.04 8.24
CA ILE A 91 -1.59 10.75 9.45
C ILE A 91 -1.21 9.98 10.72
N GLU A 92 -1.50 8.68 10.79
CA GLU A 92 -1.36 7.90 12.03
C GLU A 92 0.09 7.52 12.36
N ARG A 93 0.94 7.36 11.34
CA ARG A 93 2.32 6.86 11.50
C ARG A 93 3.38 7.92 11.26
N LEU A 94 3.16 8.84 10.32
CA LEU A 94 4.10 9.91 10.02
C LEU A 94 3.69 11.26 10.63
N GLY A 95 2.52 11.34 11.25
CA GLY A 95 2.05 12.54 11.94
C GLY A 95 1.62 13.68 11.01
N TRP A 96 1.36 13.38 9.73
CA TRP A 96 0.92 14.38 8.77
C TRP A 96 -0.49 14.88 9.12
N SER A 97 -0.77 16.14 8.81
CA SER A 97 -2.14 16.63 8.81
C SER A 97 -2.94 16.00 7.66
N SER A 98 -4.27 16.05 7.77
CA SER A 98 -5.15 15.56 6.69
C SER A 98 -4.95 16.31 5.37
N HIS A 99 -4.53 17.57 5.40
CA HIS A 99 -4.27 18.36 4.20
C HIS A 99 -2.98 17.91 3.51
N GLU A 100 -1.89 17.76 4.27
CA GLU A 100 -0.61 17.25 3.77
C GLU A 100 -0.75 15.84 3.17
N ALA A 101 -1.52 14.98 3.84
CA ALA A 101 -1.76 13.61 3.38
C ALA A 101 -2.54 13.53 2.06
N LEU A 102 -3.46 14.47 1.81
CA LEU A 102 -4.22 14.53 0.56
C LEU A 102 -3.43 15.11 -0.60
N ASP A 103 -2.59 16.12 -0.34
CA ASP A 103 -1.79 16.79 -1.37
C ASP A 103 -0.52 16.00 -1.75
N GLY A 104 -0.23 14.91 -1.04
CA GLY A 104 0.94 14.05 -1.28
C GLY A 104 2.25 14.62 -0.72
N GLY A 105 2.16 15.65 0.12
CA GLY A 105 3.28 16.32 0.78
C GLY A 105 4.16 17.11 -0.20
N SER A 106 4.07 18.44 -0.16
CA SER A 106 5.15 19.36 -0.56
C SER A 106 4.86 20.80 -0.12
N TYR A 107 5.71 21.31 0.78
CA TYR A 107 6.39 22.60 0.62
C TYR A 107 7.89 22.36 0.84
#